data_AF-A0A7C5GZ07-F1
#
_entry.id   AF-A0A7C5GZ07-F1
#
_cell.length_a   1.000
_cell.length_b   1.000
_cell.length_c   1.000
_cell.angle_alpha   90.00
_cell.angle_beta   90.00
_cell.angle_gamma   90.00
#
_symmetry.space_group_name_H-M   'P 1'
#
loop_
_entity.id
_entity.type
_entity.pdbx_description
1 polymer ?
#
loop_
_entity_poly.entity_id
_entity_poly.type
_entity_poly.pdbx_seq_one_letter_code
_entity_poly.pdbx_strand_id
1 'polypeptide(L)'
;SWDVLVLIILAIQVLTGLGTALLYRWGSNWFASSAVPWIWSILTFNPKVEYIASLPLLTKIHIFNALIFILLIPFSRLVHFLAFIGPLKYLTRSYQLVRWYTRAPRTEAIRQYK
;
A
#
# COMPACT_ATOMS: atom_id res chain seq x y z
N SER A 1 14.21 -10.75 7.74
CA SER A 1 13.16 -10.92 6.72
C SER A 1 12.48 -9.58 6.47
N TRP A 2 11.92 -9.36 5.27
CA TRP A 2 11.17 -8.14 4.92
C TRP A 2 10.04 -7.81 5.90
N ASP A 3 9.50 -8.84 6.54
CA ASP A 3 8.38 -8.73 7.48
C ASP A 3 8.74 -8.05 8.77
N VAL A 4 9.89 -8.39 9.35
CA VAL A 4 10.37 -7.74 10.57
C VAL A 4 10.64 -6.26 10.28
N LEU A 5 11.22 -5.93 9.13
CA LEU A 5 11.46 -4.55 8.71
C LEU A 5 10.14 -3.76 8.61
N VAL A 6 9.13 -4.32 7.93
CA VAL A 6 7.81 -3.69 7.81
C VAL A 6 7.16 -3.51 9.18
N LEU A 7 7.22 -4.50 10.07
CA LEU A 7 6.65 -4.41 11.41
C LEU A 7 7.34 -3.34 12.26
N ILE A 8 8.67 -3.21 12.17
CA ILE A 8 9.42 -2.15 12.88
C ILE A 8 8.99 -0.77 12.36
N ILE A 9 8.95 -0.58 11.04
CA ILE A 9 8.57 0.71 10.44
C ILE A 9 7.12 1.04 10.76
N LEU A 10 6.22 0.05 10.74
CA LEU A 10 4.83 0.21 11.14
C LEU A 10 4.72 0.58 12.63
N ALA A 11 5.49 -0.06 13.50
CA ALA A 11 5.51 0.28 14.92
C ALA A 11 5.98 1.73 15.14
N ILE A 12 7.04 2.16 14.46
CA ILE A 12 7.51 3.56 14.48
C ILE A 12 6.41 4.49 13.96
N GLN A 13 5.71 4.13 12.88
CA GLN A 13 4.61 4.93 12.32
C GLN A 13 3.50 5.13 13.36
N VAL A 14 3.06 4.05 14.00
CA VAL A 14 1.99 4.08 15.01
C VAL A 14 2.42 4.87 16.24
N LEU A 15 3.62 4.61 16.77
CA LEU A 15 4.11 5.29 17.97
C LEU A 15 4.28 6.80 17.76
N THR A 16 4.83 7.21 16.61
CA THR A 16 4.99 8.65 16.29
C THR A 16 3.66 9.33 16.00
N GLY A 17 2.68 8.60 15.44
CA GLY A 17 1.32 9.09 15.22
C GLY A 17 0.57 9.31 16.53
N LEU A 18 0.59 8.30 17.42
CA LEU A 18 0.05 8.41 18.77
C LEU A 18 0.76 9.50 19.56
N GLY A 19 2.08 9.56 19.52
CA GLY A 19 2.85 10.61 20.18
C GLY A 19 2.45 12.00 19.68
N THR A 20 2.26 12.17 18.37
CA THR A 20 1.77 13.44 17.80
C THR A 20 0.38 13.79 18.33
N ALA A 21 -0.55 12.83 18.35
CA ALA A 21 -1.92 13.04 18.83
C ALA A 21 -2.00 13.36 20.33
N LEU A 22 -1.17 12.71 21.14
CA LEU A 22 -1.16 12.87 22.60
C LEU A 22 -0.41 14.12 23.06
N LEU A 23 0.72 14.44 22.43
CA LEU A 23 1.58 15.57 22.83
C LEU A 23 1.16 16.89 22.19
N TYR A 24 0.55 16.87 21.00
CA TYR A 24 0.12 18.06 20.28
C TYR A 24 -1.40 18.08 20.11
N ARG A 25 -2.11 18.58 21.13
CA ARG A 25 -3.58 18.60 21.18
C ARG A 25 -4.26 19.30 19.99
N TRP A 26 -3.56 20.23 19.33
CA TRP A 26 -4.03 20.98 18.17
C TRP A 26 -3.48 20.46 16.84
N GLY A 27 -2.75 19.34 16.85
CA GLY A 27 -2.04 18.82 15.68
C GLY A 27 -2.96 18.41 14.53
N SER A 28 -4.23 18.13 14.80
CA SER A 28 -5.25 17.85 13.78
C SER A 28 -5.46 19.02 12.80
N ASN A 29 -5.31 20.27 13.25
CA ASN A 29 -5.46 21.46 12.40
C ASN A 29 -4.35 21.55 11.33
N TRP A 30 -3.20 20.92 11.56
CA TRP A 30 -2.08 20.89 10.61
C TRP A 30 -2.37 20.01 9.39
N PHE A 31 -3.33 19.10 9.47
CA PHE A 31 -3.67 18.26 8.33
C PHE A 31 -4.14 19.12 7.14
N ALA A 32 -5.20 19.90 7.34
CA ALA A 32 -5.77 20.74 6.28
C ALA A 32 -4.85 21.90 5.89
N SER A 33 -4.18 22.52 6.86
CA SER A 33 -3.39 23.75 6.63
C SER A 33 -1.96 23.50 6.14
N SER A 34 -1.37 22.34 6.43
CA SER A 34 0.05 22.05 6.16
C SER A 34 0.25 20.75 5.38
N ALA A 35 -0.28 19.62 5.85
CA ALA A 35 -0.04 18.32 5.24
C ALA A 35 -0.69 18.18 3.86
N VAL A 36 -1.96 18.59 3.71
CA VAL A 36 -2.69 18.55 2.44
C VAL A 36 -1.99 19.36 1.34
N PRO A 37 -1.66 20.66 1.51
CA PRO A 37 -0.95 21.41 0.47
C PRO A 37 0.45 20.86 0.19
N TRP A 38 1.15 20.32 1.20
CA TRP A 38 2.42 19.64 1.00
C TRP A 38 2.29 18.38 0.12
N ILE A 39 1.31 17.51 0.38
CA ILE A 39 1.03 16.33 -0.43
C ILE A 39 0.73 16.74 -1.88
N TRP A 40 -0.12 17.74 -2.08
CA TRP A 40 -0.42 18.28 -3.41
C TRP A 40 0.82 18.80 -4.14
N SER A 41 1.75 19.43 -3.42
CA SER A 41 3.02 19.90 -4.01
C SER A 41 3.86 18.75 -4.57
N ILE A 42 3.89 17.60 -3.87
CA ILE A 42 4.58 16.40 -4.33
C ILE A 42 3.86 15.80 -5.55
N LEU A 43 2.54 15.69 -5.50
CA LEU A 43 1.74 15.12 -6.60
C LEU A 43 1.77 15.97 -7.88
N THR A 44 1.96 17.28 -7.75
CA THR A 44 2.14 18.20 -8.88
C THR A 44 3.60 18.34 -9.32
N PHE A 45 4.50 17.50 -8.78
CA PHE A 45 5.94 17.50 -9.08
C PHE A 45 6.65 18.84 -8.82
N ASN A 46 6.14 19.63 -7.86
CA ASN A 46 6.76 20.87 -7.38
C ASN A 46 6.81 20.85 -5.85
N PRO A 47 7.75 20.09 -5.25
CA PRO A 47 7.78 19.85 -3.82
C PRO A 47 8.12 21.13 -3.04
N LYS A 48 7.18 21.56 -2.18
CA LYS A 48 7.31 22.76 -1.35
C LYS A 48 7.45 22.38 0.12
N VAL A 49 8.70 22.25 0.59
CA VAL A 49 9.01 21.80 1.96
C VAL A 49 8.61 22.82 3.02
N GLU A 50 8.37 24.07 2.64
CA GLU A 50 8.00 25.17 3.53
C GLU A 50 6.70 24.88 4.29
N TYR A 51 5.77 24.14 3.67
CA TYR A 51 4.48 23.76 4.28
C TYR A 51 4.64 22.93 5.55
N ILE A 52 5.72 22.15 5.68
CA ILE A 52 5.97 21.28 6.84
C ILE A 52 7.16 21.74 7.68
N ALA A 53 7.82 22.84 7.29
CA ALA A 53 9.05 23.31 7.93
C ALA A 53 8.84 23.73 9.39
N SER A 54 7.67 24.27 9.74
CA SER A 54 7.32 24.69 11.10
C SER A 54 6.81 23.54 12.00
N LEU A 55 6.58 22.35 11.45
CA LEU A 55 6.05 21.23 12.22
C LEU A 55 7.07 20.72 13.25
N PRO A 56 6.59 20.21 14.41
CA PRO A 56 7.47 19.58 15.38
C PRO A 56 8.23 18.39 14.79
N LEU A 57 9.42 18.11 15.33
CA LEU A 57 10.29 17.04 14.86
C LEU A 57 9.57 15.67 14.84
N LEU A 58 8.79 15.37 15.88
CA LEU A 58 8.04 14.12 15.97
C LEU A 58 7.08 13.93 14.78
N THR A 59 6.38 14.99 14.39
CA THR A 59 5.46 14.98 13.23
C THR A 59 6.22 14.87 11.92
N LYS A 60 7.38 15.54 11.79
CA LYS A 60 8.26 15.38 10.62
C LYS A 60 8.76 13.94 10.48
N ILE A 61 9.16 13.30 11.58
CA ILE A 61 9.55 11.88 11.60
C ILE A 61 8.37 11.00 11.16
N HIS A 62 7.16 11.27 11.65
CA HIS A 62 5.95 10.54 11.25
C HIS A 62 5.69 10.64 9.74
N ILE A 63 5.80 11.84 9.17
CA ILE A 63 5.63 12.07 7.73
C ILE A 63 6.71 11.35 6.92
N PHE A 64 7.98 11.47 7.33
CA PHE A 64 9.09 10.84 6.65
C PHE A 64 9.01 9.31 6.68
N ASN A 65 8.69 8.73 7.84
CA ASN A 65 8.50 7.30 7.99
C ASN A 65 7.30 6.78 7.17
N ALA A 66 6.27 7.60 6.97
CA ALA A 66 5.14 7.25 6.10
C ALA A 66 5.59 7.10 4.63
N LEU A 67 6.48 7.98 4.15
CA LEU A 67 7.02 7.88 2.79
C LEU A 67 7.85 6.59 2.61
N ILE A 68 8.67 6.24 3.59
CA ILE A 68 9.42 4.97 3.59
C ILE A 68 8.45 3.78 3.60
N PHE A 69 7.41 3.83 4.42
CA PHE A 69 6.41 2.77 4.49
C PHE A 69 5.71 2.56 3.15
N ILE A 70 5.33 3.65 2.46
CA ILE A 70 4.75 3.60 1.11
C ILE A 70 5.71 2.96 0.11
N LEU A 71 7.00 3.35 0.16
CA LEU A 71 8.03 2.78 -0.71
C LEU A 71 8.20 1.26 -0.52
N LEU A 72 7.94 0.73 0.67
CA LEU A 72 8.04 -0.69 0.99
C LEU A 72 6.84 -1.53 0.55
N ILE A 73 5.72 -0.91 0.16
CA ILE A 73 4.51 -1.62 -0.25
C ILE A 73 4.77 -2.65 -1.37
N PRO A 74 5.39 -2.30 -2.51
CA PRO A 74 5.59 -3.26 -3.61
C PRO A 74 6.62 -4.37 -3.30
N PHE A 75 7.47 -4.19 -2.28
CA PHE A 75 8.55 -5.11 -1.95
C PHE A 75 8.24 -6.03 -0.77
N SER A 76 7.03 -5.95 -0.21
CA SER A 76 6.66 -6.68 1.00
C SER A 76 5.30 -7.37 0.87
N ARG A 77 4.93 -8.14 1.89
CA ARG A 77 3.61 -8.78 1.97
C ARG A 77 2.44 -7.79 1.99
N LEU A 78 2.70 -6.49 2.16
CA LEU A 78 1.70 -5.43 2.07
C LEU A 78 1.09 -5.29 0.67
N VAL A 79 1.72 -5.83 -0.38
CA VAL A 79 1.15 -5.84 -1.74
C VAL A 79 -0.24 -6.49 -1.81
N HIS A 80 -0.58 -7.39 -0.89
CA HIS A 80 -1.91 -7.99 -0.80
C HIS A 80 -3.03 -6.96 -0.61
N PHE A 81 -2.75 -5.82 0.03
CA PHE A 81 -3.72 -4.72 0.15
C PHE A 81 -4.15 -4.19 -1.23
N LEU A 82 -3.21 -4.09 -2.18
CA LEU A 82 -3.50 -3.65 -3.55
C LEU A 82 -4.28 -4.72 -4.34
N ALA A 83 -4.17 -5.99 -3.94
CA ALA A 83 -4.92 -7.10 -4.54
C ALA A 83 -6.40 -7.17 -4.09
N PHE A 84 -6.90 -6.20 -3.32
CA PHE A 84 -8.29 -6.13 -2.82
C PHE A 84 -9.36 -6.16 -3.93
N ILE A 85 -9.01 -5.80 -5.17
CA ILE A 85 -9.88 -5.93 -6.35
C ILE A 85 -10.28 -7.40 -6.62
N GLY A 86 -9.42 -8.37 -6.26
CA GLY A 86 -9.71 -9.80 -6.41
C GLY A 86 -10.89 -10.27 -5.56
N PRO A 87 -10.87 -10.08 -4.23
CA PRO A 87 -11.98 -10.40 -3.33
C PRO A 87 -13.30 -9.74 -3.69
N LEU A 88 -13.31 -8.49 -4.15
CA LEU A 88 -14.55 -7.79 -4.53
C LEU A 88 -15.31 -8.53 -5.65
N LYS A 89 -14.59 -9.18 -6.58
CA LYS A 89 -15.22 -9.99 -7.62
C LYS A 89 -15.96 -11.20 -7.08
N TYR A 90 -15.71 -11.65 -5.86
CA TYR A 90 -16.44 -12.77 -5.26
C TYR A 90 -17.90 -12.43 -4.99
N LEU A 91 -18.25 -11.16 -4.79
CA LEU A 91 -19.64 -10.73 -4.55
C LEU A 91 -20.55 -11.03 -5.74
N THR A 92 -20.01 -11.06 -6.96
CA THR A 92 -20.75 -11.31 -8.20
C THR A 92 -20.33 -12.61 -8.90
N ARG A 93 -19.44 -13.40 -8.29
CA ARG A 93 -18.88 -14.62 -8.87
C ARG A 93 -19.89 -15.76 -8.75
N SER A 94 -20.08 -16.52 -9.82
CA SER A 94 -20.82 -17.78 -9.77
C SER A 94 -20.18 -18.76 -8.78
N TYR A 95 -20.99 -19.49 -8.02
CA TYR A 95 -20.51 -20.44 -7.00
C TYR A 95 -19.57 -21.51 -7.57
N GLN A 96 -19.88 -22.01 -8.77
CA GLN A 96 -19.08 -23.02 -9.43
C GLN A 96 -18.30 -22.42 -10.60
N LEU A 97 -16.98 -22.61 -10.58
CA LEU A 97 -16.10 -22.27 -11.68
C LEU A 97 -15.39 -23.51 -12.17
N VAL A 98 -15.75 -23.91 -13.39
CA VAL A 98 -15.16 -25.06 -14.07
C VAL A 98 -14.10 -24.55 -15.04
N ARG A 99 -12.89 -25.06 -14.92
CA ARG A 99 -11.81 -24.82 -15.89
C ARG A 99 -11.60 -26.12 -16.68
N TRP A 100 -11.99 -26.08 -17.95
CA TRP A 100 -11.79 -27.21 -18.86
C TRP A 100 -10.33 -27.25 -19.31
N TYR A 101 -9.66 -28.39 -19.12
CA TYR A 101 -8.38 -28.67 -19.75
C TYR A 101 -8.66 -29.51 -20.99
N THR A 102 -8.77 -28.89 -22.15
CA THR A 102 -8.87 -29.64 -23.41
C THR A 102 -7.55 -30.37 -23.60
N ARG A 103 -7.53 -31.69 -23.38
CA ARG A 103 -6.44 -32.51 -23.88
C ARG A 103 -6.53 -32.41 -25.40
N ALA A 104 -5.46 -31.93 -26.05
CA ALA A 104 -5.35 -31.98 -27.50
C ALA A 104 -5.73 -33.41 -27.97
N PRO A 105 -6.58 -33.57 -28.99
CA PRO A 105 -6.96 -34.90 -29.45
C PRO A 105 -5.68 -35.64 -29.86
N ARG A 106 -5.46 -36.83 -29.27
CA ARG A 106 -4.40 -37.75 -29.69
C ARG A 106 -4.78 -38.32 -31.06
N THR A 107 -4.66 -37.52 -32.12
CA THR A 107 -4.99 -37.92 -33.49
C THR A 107 -3.92 -38.83 -34.10
N GLU A 108 -2.75 -38.96 -33.47
CA GLU A 108 -1.62 -39.73 -34.03
C GLU A 108 -1.70 -41.24 -33.82
N ALA A 109 -2.49 -41.75 -32.87
CA ALA A 109 -2.50 -43.18 -32.56
C ALA A 109 -3.28 -44.06 -33.56
N ILE A 110 -4.13 -43.47 -34.42
CA ILE A 110 -4.98 -44.23 -35.37
C ILE A 110 -4.31 -44.35 -36.74
N ARG A 111 -3.32 -43.51 -37.07
CA ARG A 111 -2.64 -43.54 -38.38
C ARG A 111 -1.52 -44.58 -38.48
N GLN A 112 -1.06 -45.16 -37.38
CA GLN A 112 0.03 -46.15 -37.37
C GLN A 112 -0.43 -47.61 -37.57
N TYR A 113 -1.74 -47.87 -37.65
CA TYR A 113 -2.31 -49.22 -37.81
C TYR A 113 -3.03 -49.44 -39.15
N LYS A 114 -2.79 -48.59 -40.16
CA LYS A 114 -3.22 -48.81 -41.55
C LYS A 114 -2.02 -48.77 -42.47
#